data_AF-A0AA95L6S7-F1
#
_entry.id   AF-A0AA95L6S7-F1
#
_cell.length_a   1.000
_cell.length_b   1.000
_cell.length_c   1.000
_cell.angle_alpha   90.00
_cell.angle_beta   90.00
_cell.angle_gamma   90.00
#
_symmetry.space_group_name_H-M   'P 1'
#
loop_
_entity.id
_entity.type
_entity.pdbx_description
1 polymer ?
#
loop_
_entity_poly.entity_id
_entity_poly.type
_entity_poly.pdbx_seq_one_letter_code
_entity_poly.pdbx_strand_id
1 'polypeptide(L)'
;MLHRYIAGFILIIWETFINQSAKINLGIFYTLTGDFAKAMVVIDEQWLMVYVAIYMFGIWDGYRQTVDMNKQYILADREDVSLQPMAMGAWDINFLDKRKPWVALLWSVLFPGLGHLYIHKVIVGFFIFAYTVVILYFGHLPQAIHLTMIGDFDTAKEVLHMQWAMYLPSIYFFIHYDAYVGAIDYNVLFEKEMKKFLRKNYQNKNFKFPF
;
A
#
# COMPACT_ATOMS: atom_id res chain seq x y z
N MET A 1 -13.75 2.17 6.01
CA MET A 1 -14.23 3.17 5.04
C MET A 1 -13.20 3.27 3.92
N LEU A 2 -13.54 2.85 2.70
CA LEU A 2 -12.51 2.39 1.76
C LEU A 2 -13.02 2.36 0.32
N HIS A 3 -13.73 3.43 -0.08
CA HIS A 3 -14.51 3.44 -1.32
C HIS A 3 -13.72 3.88 -2.56
N ARG A 4 -12.39 4.07 -2.46
CA ARG A 4 -11.58 4.64 -3.56
C ARG A 4 -10.28 3.90 -3.90
N TYR A 5 -10.22 2.59 -3.67
CA TYR A 5 -9.08 1.78 -4.12
C TYR A 5 -8.82 1.84 -5.63
N ILE A 6 -9.89 1.96 -6.41
CA ILE A 6 -9.79 2.06 -7.87
C ILE A 6 -8.94 3.27 -8.28
N ALA A 7 -9.14 4.43 -7.63
CA ALA A 7 -8.35 5.62 -7.91
C ALA A 7 -6.87 5.40 -7.56
N GLY A 8 -6.59 4.76 -6.42
CA GLY A 8 -5.22 4.39 -6.04
C GLY A 8 -4.54 3.45 -7.05
N PHE A 9 -5.25 2.41 -7.50
CA PHE A 9 -4.71 1.48 -8.51
C PHE A 9 -4.43 2.17 -9.85
N ILE A 10 -5.32 3.06 -10.28
CA ILE A 10 -5.11 3.87 -11.50
C ILE A 10 -3.85 4.72 -11.33
N LEU A 11 -3.68 5.39 -10.19
CA LEU A 11 -2.50 6.22 -9.95
C LEU A 11 -1.21 5.40 -9.92
N ILE A 12 -1.19 4.20 -9.34
CA ILE A 12 0.00 3.31 -9.33
C ILE A 12 0.36 2.87 -10.75
N ILE A 13 -0.62 2.46 -11.55
CA ILE A 13 -0.38 2.06 -12.95
C ILE A 13 0.15 3.27 -13.75
N TRP A 14 -0.47 4.43 -13.54
CA TRP A 14 -0.10 5.66 -14.21
C TRP A 14 1.29 6.16 -13.82
N GLU A 15 1.65 6.05 -12.54
CA GLU A 15 2.99 6.32 -12.02
C GLU A 15 4.02 5.42 -12.71
N THR A 16 3.72 4.13 -12.85
CA THR A 16 4.59 3.19 -13.55
C THR A 16 4.79 3.60 -15.00
N PHE A 17 3.71 3.91 -15.71
CA PHE A 17 3.73 4.32 -17.12
C PHE A 17 4.57 5.58 -17.33
N ILE A 18 4.31 6.64 -16.57
CA ILE A 18 5.03 7.91 -16.72
C ILE A 18 6.50 7.76 -16.30
N ASN A 19 6.78 7.08 -15.20
CA ASN A 19 8.16 6.89 -14.75
C ASN A 19 8.96 6.06 -15.77
N GLN A 20 8.33 5.11 -16.46
CA GLN A 20 8.97 4.38 -17.55
C GLN A 20 9.26 5.27 -18.78
N SER A 21 8.34 6.16 -19.14
CA SER A 21 8.55 7.14 -20.23
C SER A 21 9.60 8.20 -19.87
N ALA A 22 9.58 8.69 -18.63
CA ALA A 22 10.47 9.73 -18.12
C ALA A 22 11.85 9.23 -17.67
N LYS A 23 12.01 7.91 -17.45
CA LYS A 23 13.20 7.27 -16.85
C LYS A 23 13.60 7.87 -15.50
N ILE A 24 12.60 8.21 -14.68
CA ILE A 24 12.82 8.90 -13.38
C ILE A 24 13.62 8.02 -12.44
N ASN A 25 13.29 6.74 -12.32
CA ASN A 25 14.01 5.81 -11.44
C ASN A 25 15.51 5.72 -11.79
N LEU A 26 15.85 5.67 -13.07
CA LEU A 26 17.23 5.66 -13.53
C LEU A 26 17.92 7.01 -13.27
N GLY A 27 17.19 8.11 -13.44
CA GLY A 27 17.63 9.45 -13.04
C GLY A 27 17.95 9.56 -11.55
N ILE A 28 17.08 9.03 -10.69
CA ILE A 28 17.29 8.95 -9.24
C ILE A 28 18.54 8.12 -8.93
N PHE A 29 18.69 6.96 -9.57
CA PHE A 29 19.88 6.14 -9.39
C PHE A 29 21.17 6.91 -9.73
N TYR A 30 21.23 7.57 -10.88
CA TYR A 30 22.42 8.34 -11.27
C TYR A 30 22.70 9.53 -10.35
N THR A 31 21.67 10.26 -9.91
CA THR A 31 21.84 11.36 -8.95
C THR A 31 22.33 10.87 -7.59
N LEU A 32 21.83 9.72 -7.10
CA LEU A 32 22.30 9.12 -5.83
C LEU A 32 23.74 8.59 -5.92
N THR A 33 24.19 8.17 -7.11
CA THR A 33 25.60 7.77 -7.34
C THR A 33 26.55 8.95 -7.60
N GLY A 34 26.01 10.18 -7.71
CA GLY A 34 26.78 11.39 -7.96
C GLY A 34 27.03 11.72 -9.44
N ASP A 35 26.52 10.91 -10.38
CA ASP A 35 26.66 11.13 -11.82
C ASP A 35 25.51 11.99 -12.38
N PHE A 36 25.51 13.27 -12.02
CA PHE A 36 24.48 14.23 -12.44
C PHE A 36 24.44 14.44 -13.96
N ALA A 37 25.59 14.32 -14.64
CA ALA A 37 25.66 14.48 -16.09
C ALA A 37 24.85 13.37 -16.80
N LYS A 38 25.02 12.11 -16.39
CA LYS A 38 24.19 11.02 -16.93
C LYS A 38 22.72 11.16 -16.54
N ALA A 39 22.43 11.59 -15.32
CA ALA A 39 21.04 11.79 -14.88
C ALA A 39 20.28 12.77 -15.79
N MET A 40 20.88 13.92 -16.12
CA MET A 40 20.25 14.93 -16.99
C MET A 40 20.01 14.41 -18.41
N VAL A 41 20.93 13.62 -18.97
CA VAL A 41 20.81 13.09 -20.33
C VAL A 41 19.75 11.98 -20.42
N VAL A 42 19.57 11.22 -19.35
CA VAL A 42 18.71 10.05 -19.34
C VAL A 42 17.24 10.40 -19.11
N ILE A 43 16.96 11.42 -18.30
CA ILE A 43 15.59 11.82 -17.97
C ILE A 43 14.95 12.54 -19.15
N ASP A 44 13.72 12.16 -19.48
CA ASP A 44 12.90 12.91 -20.44
C ASP A 44 12.17 14.06 -19.72
N GLU A 45 12.54 15.30 -20.05
CA GLU A 45 12.01 16.51 -19.41
C GLU A 45 10.51 16.70 -19.64
N GLN A 46 9.98 16.30 -20.80
CA GLN A 46 8.57 16.47 -21.13
C GLN A 46 7.70 15.59 -20.23
N TRP A 47 8.07 14.31 -20.13
CA TRP A 47 7.38 13.37 -19.25
C TRP A 47 7.62 13.67 -17.77
N LEU A 48 8.79 14.20 -17.40
CA LEU A 48 9.09 14.63 -16.04
C LEU A 48 8.13 15.74 -15.57
N MET A 49 7.85 16.74 -16.41
CA MET A 49 6.89 17.80 -16.05
C MET A 49 5.50 17.24 -15.76
N VAL A 50 5.04 16.28 -16.57
CA VAL A 50 3.75 15.60 -16.36
C VAL A 50 3.77 14.81 -15.06
N TYR A 51 4.86 14.08 -14.80
CA TYR A 51 5.06 13.36 -13.54
C TYR A 51 4.92 14.28 -12.33
N VAL A 52 5.63 15.41 -12.32
CA VAL A 52 5.60 16.37 -11.20
C VAL A 52 4.18 16.92 -11.00
N ALA A 53 3.47 17.28 -12.07
CA ALA A 53 2.10 17.79 -11.98
C ALA A 53 1.14 16.78 -11.32
N ILE A 54 1.20 15.51 -11.75
CA ILE A 54 0.34 14.46 -11.21
C ILE A 54 0.74 14.10 -9.78
N TYR A 55 2.04 14.09 -9.49
CA TYR A 55 2.56 13.82 -8.16
C TYR A 55 2.07 14.88 -7.16
N MET A 56 2.14 16.17 -7.53
CA MET A 56 1.60 17.26 -6.72
C MET A 56 0.09 17.16 -6.53
N PHE A 57 -0.64 16.80 -7.59
CA PHE A 57 -2.08 16.54 -7.50
C PHE A 57 -2.40 15.38 -6.56
N GLY A 58 -1.65 14.28 -6.63
CA GLY A 58 -1.83 13.10 -5.78
C GLY A 58 -1.59 13.41 -4.29
N ILE A 59 -0.56 14.19 -3.97
CA ILE A 59 -0.30 14.65 -2.60
C ILE A 59 -1.47 15.50 -2.08
N TRP A 60 -1.90 16.48 -2.88
CA TRP A 60 -2.99 17.37 -2.50
C TRP A 60 -4.32 16.62 -2.32
N ASP A 61 -4.70 15.77 -3.27
CA ASP A 61 -5.95 14.98 -3.24
C ASP A 61 -5.92 13.98 -2.08
N GLY A 62 -4.77 13.34 -1.81
CA GLY A 62 -4.59 12.44 -0.67
C GLY A 62 -4.75 13.15 0.68
N TYR A 63 -4.14 14.32 0.84
CA TYR A 63 -4.27 15.13 2.05
C TYR A 63 -5.72 15.56 2.28
N ARG A 64 -6.36 16.15 1.25
CA ARG A 64 -7.74 16.63 1.34
C ARG A 64 -8.70 15.50 1.73
N GLN A 65 -8.58 14.35 1.07
CA GLN A 65 -9.44 13.20 1.36
C GLN A 65 -9.28 12.69 2.78
N THR A 66 -8.03 12.62 3.27
CA THR A 66 -7.77 12.18 4.64
C THR A 66 -8.42 13.12 5.65
N VAL A 67 -8.35 14.43 5.44
CA VAL A 67 -9.02 15.44 6.29
C VAL A 67 -10.53 15.24 6.29
N ASP A 68 -11.13 15.03 5.12
CA ASP A 68 -12.58 14.88 5.00
C ASP A 68 -13.08 13.54 5.59
N MET A 69 -12.34 12.44 5.38
CA MET A 69 -12.62 11.15 5.99
C MET A 69 -12.50 11.17 7.52
N ASN A 70 -11.53 11.89 8.07
CA ASN A 70 -11.38 12.05 9.51
C ASN A 70 -12.58 12.77 10.14
N LYS A 71 -13.14 13.79 9.47
CA LYS A 71 -14.37 14.46 9.93
C LYS A 71 -15.55 13.48 9.94
N GLN A 72 -15.71 12.69 8.88
CA GLN A 72 -16.77 11.67 8.78
C GLN A 72 -16.62 10.61 9.86
N TYR A 73 -15.40 10.16 10.16
CA TYR A 73 -15.13 9.23 11.24
C TYR A 73 -15.55 9.78 12.60
N ILE A 74 -15.22 11.04 12.92
CA ILE A 74 -15.61 11.68 14.19
C ILE A 74 -17.14 11.78 14.30
N LEU A 75 -17.84 12.12 13.21
CA LEU A 75 -19.29 12.18 13.20
C LEU A 75 -19.91 10.78 13.41
N ALA A 76 -19.43 9.77 12.70
CA ALA A 76 -19.91 8.39 12.83
C ALA A 76 -19.68 7.81 14.24
N ASP A 77 -18.57 8.17 14.89
CA ASP A 77 -18.27 7.76 16.26
C ASP A 77 -19.21 8.44 17.28
N ARG A 78 -19.55 9.71 17.06
CA ARG A 78 -20.48 10.47 17.91
C ARG A 78 -21.93 10.00 17.76
N GLU A 79 -22.34 9.65 16.56
CA GLU A 79 -23.68 9.13 16.27
C GLU A 79 -23.83 7.66 16.66
N ASP A 80 -22.76 7.01 17.13
CA ASP A 80 -22.71 5.58 17.48
C ASP A 80 -23.38 4.75 16.37
N VAL A 81 -22.92 4.92 15.13
CA VAL A 81 -23.47 4.22 13.96
C VAL A 81 -23.25 2.71 14.11
N SER A 82 -24.21 1.88 13.68
CA SER A 82 -24.04 0.42 13.67
C SER A 82 -23.01 0.02 12.63
N LEU A 83 -21.96 -0.70 13.05
CA LEU A 83 -21.03 -1.32 12.13
C LEU A 83 -21.64 -2.63 11.65
N GLN A 84 -21.39 -3.01 10.40
CA GLN A 84 -21.79 -4.32 9.89
C GLN A 84 -20.65 -5.30 10.19
N PRO A 85 -20.81 -6.27 11.12
CA PRO A 85 -19.73 -7.18 11.51
C PRO A 85 -19.31 -8.13 10.39
N MET A 86 -20.20 -8.36 9.43
CA MET A 86 -19.98 -9.22 8.28
C MET A 86 -20.65 -8.59 7.05
N ALA A 87 -19.92 -8.55 5.94
CA ALA A 87 -20.40 -8.13 4.64
C ALA A 87 -19.95 -9.18 3.60
N MET A 88 -20.93 -9.87 3.00
CA MET A 88 -20.68 -10.78 1.88
C MET A 88 -20.70 -9.97 0.58
N GLY A 89 -19.53 -9.87 -0.06
CA GLY A 89 -19.41 -9.33 -1.41
C GLY A 89 -19.29 -10.44 -2.44
N ALA A 90 -19.41 -10.10 -3.72
CA ALA A 90 -19.19 -11.04 -4.82
C ALA A 90 -17.77 -11.61 -4.87
N TRP A 91 -16.80 -10.89 -4.27
CA TRP A 91 -15.38 -11.21 -4.35
C TRP A 91 -14.80 -11.79 -3.05
N ASP A 92 -15.40 -11.47 -1.90
CA ASP A 92 -14.94 -11.96 -0.59
C ASP A 92 -16.00 -11.79 0.50
N ILE A 93 -15.91 -12.63 1.53
CA ILE A 93 -16.67 -12.51 2.77
C ILE A 93 -15.80 -11.72 3.75
N ASN A 94 -16.12 -10.44 3.90
CA ASN A 94 -15.43 -9.60 4.87
C ASN A 94 -16.12 -9.73 6.22
N PHE A 95 -15.36 -10.10 7.25
CA PHE A 95 -15.85 -10.10 8.61
C PHE A 95 -14.84 -9.43 9.54
N LEU A 96 -15.37 -8.80 10.58
CA LEU A 96 -14.60 -8.17 11.64
C LEU A 96 -14.02 -9.25 12.54
N ASP A 97 -12.70 -9.32 12.57
CA ASP A 97 -11.93 -10.28 13.34
C ASP A 97 -10.67 -9.63 13.89
N LYS A 98 -10.25 -10.06 15.07
CA LYS A 98 -9.07 -9.54 15.75
C LYS A 98 -7.83 -10.29 15.28
N ARG A 99 -6.91 -9.57 14.63
CA ARG A 99 -5.71 -10.13 14.01
C ARG A 99 -4.44 -9.61 14.66
N LYS A 100 -3.34 -10.35 14.53
CA LYS A 100 -2.04 -9.91 15.05
C LYS A 100 -1.35 -9.05 14.00
N PRO A 101 -1.09 -7.73 14.23
CA PRO A 101 -0.49 -6.87 13.21
C PRO A 101 0.88 -7.32 12.73
N TRP A 102 1.70 -7.88 13.63
CA TRP A 102 2.99 -8.46 13.28
C TRP A 102 2.91 -9.64 12.31
N VAL A 103 1.81 -10.42 12.34
CA VAL A 103 1.59 -11.52 11.39
C VAL A 103 1.27 -10.95 10.01
N ALA A 104 0.47 -9.89 9.93
CA ALA A 104 0.21 -9.18 8.67
C ALA A 104 1.51 -8.62 8.06
N LEU A 105 2.37 -8.02 8.90
CA LEU A 105 3.68 -7.53 8.48
C LEU A 105 4.57 -8.65 7.96
N LEU A 106 4.71 -9.75 8.72
CA LEU A 106 5.55 -10.89 8.33
C LEU A 106 5.12 -11.48 6.98
N TRP A 107 3.81 -11.62 6.74
CA TRP A 107 3.32 -12.08 5.45
C TRP A 107 3.64 -11.12 4.31
N SER A 108 3.53 -9.80 4.53
CA SER A 108 3.96 -8.79 3.54
C SER A 108 5.47 -8.81 3.26
N VAL A 109 6.31 -9.11 4.27
CA VAL A 109 7.77 -9.26 4.14
C VAL A 109 8.13 -10.45 3.27
N LEU A 110 7.49 -11.59 3.53
CA LEU A 110 7.77 -12.81 2.78
C LEU A 110 7.34 -12.66 1.32
N PHE A 111 6.12 -12.17 1.09
CA PHE A 111 5.62 -11.91 -0.25
C PHE A 111 4.68 -10.70 -0.22
N PRO A 112 5.06 -9.60 -0.90
CA PRO A 112 4.23 -8.41 -0.95
C PRO A 112 2.83 -8.72 -1.50
N GLY A 113 1.80 -8.36 -0.73
CA GLY A 113 0.39 -8.65 -1.01
C GLY A 113 -0.24 -9.72 -0.12
N LEU A 114 0.54 -10.63 0.48
CA LEU A 114 -0.02 -11.66 1.38
C LEU A 114 -0.54 -11.08 2.70
N GLY A 115 0.09 -10.03 3.24
CA GLY A 115 -0.40 -9.36 4.44
C GLY A 115 -1.79 -8.74 4.24
N HIS A 116 -2.08 -8.25 3.03
CA HIS A 116 -3.41 -7.74 2.64
C HIS A 116 -4.46 -8.85 2.54
N LEU A 117 -4.08 -10.02 2.01
CA LEU A 117 -4.96 -11.20 2.01
C LEU A 117 -5.24 -11.67 3.44
N TYR A 118 -4.24 -11.61 4.32
CA TYR A 118 -4.41 -11.94 5.74
C TYR A 118 -5.40 -11.00 6.45
N ILE A 119 -5.59 -9.76 6.01
CA ILE A 119 -6.61 -8.84 6.58
C ILE A 119 -7.90 -8.79 5.74
N HIS A 120 -8.17 -9.80 4.90
CA HIS A 120 -9.34 -9.89 4.01
C HIS A 120 -9.48 -8.74 3.00
N LYS A 121 -8.39 -8.03 2.69
CA LYS A 121 -8.37 -7.07 1.58
C LYS A 121 -7.99 -7.78 0.27
N VAL A 122 -8.82 -8.73 -0.17
CA VAL A 122 -8.49 -9.65 -1.29
C VAL A 122 -8.14 -8.91 -2.58
N ILE A 123 -8.95 -7.94 -3.01
CA ILE A 123 -8.72 -7.19 -4.25
C ILE A 123 -7.38 -6.43 -4.21
N VAL A 124 -7.08 -5.80 -3.07
CA VAL A 124 -5.84 -5.03 -2.87
C VAL A 124 -4.63 -5.96 -2.81
N GLY A 125 -4.74 -7.06 -2.07
CA GLY A 125 -3.68 -8.06 -1.97
C GLY A 125 -3.34 -8.68 -3.32
N PHE A 126 -4.36 -9.03 -4.11
CA PHE A 126 -4.15 -9.57 -5.46
C PHE A 126 -3.51 -8.54 -6.39
N PHE A 127 -3.98 -7.29 -6.38
CA PHE A 127 -3.39 -6.22 -7.19
C PHE A 127 -1.92 -6.01 -6.84
N ILE A 128 -1.60 -5.88 -5.56
CA ILE A 128 -0.23 -5.69 -5.06
C ILE A 128 0.65 -6.87 -5.43
N PHE A 129 0.15 -8.09 -5.26
CA PHE A 129 0.87 -9.31 -5.62
C PHE A 129 1.20 -9.34 -7.11
N ALA A 130 0.20 -9.13 -7.98
CA ALA A 130 0.39 -9.09 -9.42
C ALA A 130 1.36 -7.98 -9.85
N TYR A 131 1.23 -6.79 -9.28
CA TYR A 131 2.10 -5.66 -9.55
C TYR A 131 3.55 -5.93 -9.14
N THR A 132 3.75 -6.57 -7.98
CA THR A 132 5.09 -6.98 -7.51
C THR A 132 5.71 -8.01 -8.45
N VAL A 133 4.93 -9.00 -8.91
CA VAL A 133 5.40 -9.99 -9.90
C VAL A 133 5.84 -9.32 -11.20
N VAL A 134 5.07 -8.34 -11.70
CA VAL A 134 5.42 -7.56 -12.91
C VAL A 134 6.78 -6.88 -12.74
N ILE A 135 7.00 -6.19 -11.62
CA ILE A 135 8.27 -5.49 -11.36
C ILE A 135 9.44 -6.46 -11.21
N LEU A 136 9.25 -7.57 -10.48
CA LEU A 136 10.28 -8.58 -10.30
C LEU A 136 10.67 -9.23 -11.64
N TYR A 137 9.69 -9.47 -12.51
CA TYR A 137 9.89 -10.07 -13.82
C TYR A 137 10.66 -9.12 -14.75
N PHE A 138 10.17 -7.89 -14.97
CA PHE A 138 10.83 -6.94 -15.87
C PHE A 138 12.14 -6.38 -15.32
N GLY A 139 12.33 -6.41 -14.00
CA GLY A 139 13.59 -6.05 -13.36
C GLY A 139 14.64 -7.15 -13.37
N HIS A 140 14.31 -8.38 -13.80
CA HIS A 140 15.19 -9.54 -13.73
C HIS A 140 15.73 -9.83 -12.31
N LEU A 141 14.98 -9.43 -11.27
CA LEU A 141 15.44 -9.53 -9.88
C LEU A 141 15.71 -10.97 -9.42
N PRO A 142 14.85 -11.97 -9.71
CA PRO A 142 15.13 -13.34 -9.29
C PRO A 142 16.44 -13.88 -9.87
N GLN A 143 16.78 -13.50 -11.10
CA GLN A 143 18.02 -13.89 -11.77
C GLN A 143 19.23 -13.18 -11.14
N ALA A 144 19.12 -11.87 -10.89
CA ALA A 144 20.15 -11.11 -10.21
C ALA A 144 20.41 -11.63 -8.78
N ILE A 145 19.36 -12.00 -8.05
CA ILE A 145 19.47 -12.61 -6.70
C ILE A 145 20.19 -13.95 -6.79
N HIS A 146 19.83 -14.81 -7.75
CA HIS A 146 20.51 -16.09 -7.96
C HIS A 146 22.00 -15.93 -8.25
N LEU A 147 22.37 -15.03 -9.16
CA LEU A 147 23.78 -14.73 -9.47
C LEU A 147 24.52 -14.17 -8.24
N THR A 148 23.85 -13.30 -7.47
CA THR A 148 24.39 -12.76 -6.20
C THR A 148 24.63 -13.86 -5.18
N MET A 149 23.76 -14.87 -5.07
CA MET A 149 23.95 -16.01 -4.17
C MET A 149 25.12 -16.91 -4.56
N ILE A 150 25.47 -16.98 -5.85
CA ILE A 150 26.64 -17.70 -6.36
C ILE A 150 27.93 -16.88 -6.17
N GLY A 151 27.80 -15.57 -5.94
CA GLY A 151 28.92 -14.64 -5.75
C GLY A 151 29.38 -13.93 -7.03
N ASP A 152 28.66 -14.08 -8.14
CA ASP A 152 28.95 -13.39 -9.40
C ASP A 152 28.22 -12.03 -9.45
N PHE A 153 28.85 -11.02 -8.83
CA PHE A 153 28.28 -9.67 -8.73
C PHE A 153 28.38 -8.87 -10.02
N ASP A 154 29.33 -9.19 -10.90
CA ASP A 154 29.53 -8.45 -12.14
C ASP A 154 28.40 -8.78 -13.11
N THR A 155 28.14 -10.07 -13.35
CA THR A 155 27.01 -10.51 -14.16
C THR A 155 25.67 -10.13 -13.51
N ALA A 156 25.55 -10.15 -12.18
CA ALA A 156 24.33 -9.75 -11.49
C ALA A 156 23.95 -8.28 -11.77
N LYS A 157 24.92 -7.37 -11.83
CA LYS A 157 24.67 -5.95 -12.14
C LYS A 157 24.27 -5.74 -13.59
N GLU A 158 24.86 -6.50 -14.52
CA GLU A 158 24.56 -6.39 -15.94
C GLU A 158 23.16 -6.91 -16.29
N VAL A 159 22.73 -7.99 -15.63
CA VAL A 159 21.40 -8.59 -15.84
C VAL A 159 20.29 -7.75 -15.19
N LEU A 160 20.60 -7.02 -14.11
CA LEU A 160 19.62 -6.25 -13.36
C LEU A 160 19.16 -5.00 -14.13
N HIS A 161 17.87 -4.94 -14.45
CA HIS A 161 17.31 -3.75 -15.09
C HIS A 161 16.98 -2.66 -14.05
N MET A 162 17.94 -1.75 -13.83
CA MET A 162 17.89 -0.75 -12.75
C MET A 162 16.60 0.09 -12.70
N GLN A 163 16.08 0.52 -13.84
CA GLN A 163 14.83 1.30 -13.91
C GLN A 163 13.63 0.54 -13.30
N TRP A 164 13.56 -0.78 -13.48
CA TRP A 164 12.49 -1.61 -12.92
C TRP A 164 12.80 -2.00 -11.46
N ALA A 165 14.06 -2.31 -11.15
CA ALA A 165 14.49 -2.66 -9.79
C ALA A 165 14.22 -1.54 -8.77
N MET A 166 14.37 -0.28 -9.19
CA MET A 166 14.19 0.90 -8.35
C MET A 166 12.74 1.19 -7.95
N TYR A 167 11.74 0.52 -8.53
CA TYR A 167 10.36 0.56 -7.99
C TYR A 167 10.25 -0.20 -6.66
N LEU A 168 11.09 -1.21 -6.45
CA LEU A 168 10.95 -2.15 -5.33
C LEU A 168 11.05 -1.46 -3.97
N PRO A 169 12.02 -0.59 -3.64
CA PRO A 169 12.11 0.01 -2.31
C PRO A 169 10.83 0.76 -1.92
N SER A 170 10.30 1.61 -2.81
CA SER A 170 9.08 2.39 -2.55
C SER A 170 7.88 1.50 -2.27
N ILE A 171 7.61 0.57 -3.19
CA ILE A 171 6.46 -0.32 -3.12
C ILE A 171 6.57 -1.28 -1.94
N TYR A 172 7.77 -1.80 -1.70
CA TYR A 172 8.04 -2.69 -0.58
C TYR A 172 7.68 -1.98 0.71
N PHE A 173 8.30 -0.86 1.07
CA PHE A 173 7.98 -0.16 2.33
C PHE A 173 6.51 0.22 2.47
N PHE A 174 5.87 0.66 1.39
CA PHE A 174 4.45 0.99 1.38
C PHE A 174 3.57 -0.22 1.75
N ILE A 175 3.79 -1.37 1.14
CA ILE A 175 2.98 -2.59 1.37
C ILE A 175 3.12 -3.10 2.80
N HIS A 176 4.33 -3.03 3.37
CA HIS A 176 4.58 -3.41 4.77
C HIS A 176 3.79 -2.54 5.73
N TYR A 177 3.92 -1.23 5.55
CA TYR A 177 3.27 -0.24 6.39
C TYR A 177 1.75 -0.36 6.28
N ASP A 178 1.20 -0.42 5.07
CA ASP A 178 -0.25 -0.49 4.85
C ASP A 178 -0.87 -1.78 5.41
N ALA A 179 -0.19 -2.92 5.27
CA ALA A 179 -0.67 -4.18 5.86
C ALA A 179 -0.67 -4.15 7.39
N TYR A 180 0.39 -3.59 8.00
CA TYR A 180 0.52 -3.49 9.45
C TYR A 180 -0.52 -2.52 10.05
N VAL A 181 -0.60 -1.30 9.52
CA VAL A 181 -1.58 -0.29 9.98
C VAL A 181 -3.00 -0.76 9.71
N GLY A 182 -3.25 -1.36 8.54
CA GLY A 182 -4.55 -1.96 8.23
C GLY A 182 -4.99 -2.96 9.30
N ALA A 183 -4.10 -3.86 9.74
CA ALA A 183 -4.43 -4.81 10.81
C ALA A 183 -4.75 -4.12 12.16
N ILE A 184 -4.08 -3.02 12.49
CA ILE A 184 -4.38 -2.23 13.70
C ILE A 184 -5.76 -1.59 13.58
N ASP A 185 -6.06 -0.96 12.44
CA ASP A 185 -7.33 -0.26 12.23
C ASP A 185 -8.52 -1.22 12.29
N TYR A 186 -8.39 -2.41 11.71
CA TYR A 186 -9.41 -3.46 11.82
C TYR A 186 -9.61 -3.93 13.26
N ASN A 187 -8.55 -4.02 14.05
CA ASN A 187 -8.65 -4.38 15.47
C ASN A 187 -9.39 -3.30 16.28
N VAL A 188 -9.08 -2.02 16.04
CA VAL A 188 -9.80 -0.90 16.69
C VAL A 188 -11.27 -0.94 16.32
N LEU A 189 -11.59 -1.21 15.06
CA LEU A 189 -12.97 -1.33 14.59
C LEU A 189 -13.70 -2.52 15.24
N PHE A 190 -13.02 -3.67 15.37
CA PHE A 190 -13.54 -4.84 16.05
C PHE A 190 -13.85 -4.57 17.52
N GLU A 191 -12.93 -3.91 18.24
CA GLU A 191 -13.12 -3.56 19.64
C GLU A 191 -14.28 -2.59 19.85
N LYS A 192 -14.45 -1.62 18.95
CA LYS A 192 -15.59 -0.70 18.97
C LYS A 192 -16.93 -1.43 18.79
N GLU A 193 -17.02 -2.32 17.81
CA GLU A 193 -18.24 -3.11 17.59
C GLU A 193 -18.52 -4.06 18.75
N MET A 194 -17.49 -4.72 19.28
CA MET A 194 -17.61 -5.59 20.45
C MET A 194 -18.09 -4.83 21.68
N LYS A 195 -17.53 -3.64 21.96
CA LYS A 195 -17.96 -2.77 23.07
C LYS A 195 -19.43 -2.40 22.92
N LYS A 196 -19.85 -2.05 21.71
CA LYS A 196 -21.24 -1.71 21.41
C LYS A 196 -22.18 -2.90 21.58
N PHE A 197 -21.80 -4.07 21.09
CA PHE A 197 -22.55 -5.31 21.24
C PHE A 197 -22.76 -5.66 22.72
N LEU A 198 -21.71 -5.55 23.54
CA LEU A 198 -21.78 -5.80 24.98
C LEU A 198 -22.69 -4.78 25.69
N ARG A 199 -22.57 -3.49 25.35
CA ARG A 199 -23.45 -2.43 25.87
C ARG A 199 -24.92 -2.70 25.55
N LYS A 200 -25.24 -3.17 24.35
CA LYS A 200 -26.62 -3.39 23.91
C LYS A 200 -27.25 -4.63 24.54
N ASN A 201 -26.49 -5.72 24.69
CA ASN A 201 -27.06 -7.02 25.07
C ASN A 201 -26.87 -7.39 26.55
N TYR A 202 -25.83 -6.88 27.21
CA TYR A 202 -25.44 -7.34 28.55
C TYR A 202 -25.34 -6.23 29.61
N GLN A 203 -25.29 -4.96 29.22
CA GLN A 203 -25.18 -3.87 30.20
C GLN A 203 -26.52 -3.64 30.91
N ASN A 204 -26.46 -3.62 32.25
CA ASN A 204 -27.62 -3.30 33.07
C ASN A 204 -28.11 -1.86 32.79
N LYS A 205 -29.41 -1.69 32.57
CA LYS A 205 -30.06 -0.39 32.28
C LYS A 205 -29.81 0.66 33.36
N ASN A 206 -29.53 0.24 34.60
CA ASN A 206 -29.28 1.12 35.73
C ASN A 206 -27.81 1.59 35.83
N PHE A 207 -26.91 1.06 35.01
CA PHE A 207 -25.50 1.47 35.02
C PHE A 207 -25.31 2.79 34.26
N LYS A 208 -25.08 3.87 35.00
CA LYS A 208 -24.70 5.18 34.44
C LYS A 208 -23.21 5.18 34.14
N PHE A 209 -22.85 5.52 32.91
CA PHE A 209 -21.44 5.69 32.53
C PHE A 209 -20.84 6.87 33.31
N PRO A 210 -19.65 6.74 33.91
CA PRO A 210 -18.86 7.90 34.29
C PRO A 210 -18.39 8.54 32.98
N PHE A 211 -18.77 9.79 32.77
CA PHE A 211 -18.37 10.59 31.62
C PHE A 211 -16.84 10.71 31.54
#